data_AF-A0A920HIK7-F1
#
_entry.id   AF-A0A920HIK7-F1
#
_cell.length_a   1.000
_cell.length_b   1.000
_cell.length_c   1.000
_cell.angle_alpha   90.00
_cell.angle_beta   90.00
_cell.angle_gamma   90.00
#
_symmetry.space_group_name_H-M   'P 1'
#
loop_
_entity.id
_entity.type
_entity.pdbx_description
1 polymer ?
#
loop_
_entity_poly.entity_id
_entity_poly.type
_entity_poly.pdbx_seq_one_letter_code
_entity_poly.pdbx_strand_id
1 'polypeptide(L)'
;MNLINPKVLLFFLAYFPNFLFSDLIDISLQFLILGCIFIIQALLVFISISLLSNRLIHYVINIKNRSFKYFKFSIYVVICILILL
;
A
#
# COMPACT_ATOMS: atom_id res chain seq x y z
N MET A 1 -1.34 1.93 6.85
CA MET A 1 -0.97 0.50 7.05
C MET A 1 -1.05 0.18 8.53
N ASN A 2 -1.50 -1.01 8.90
CA ASN A 2 -1.46 -1.45 10.30
C ASN A 2 -0.02 -1.82 10.67
N LEU A 3 0.75 -0.87 11.21
CA LEU A 3 2.14 -1.06 11.63
C LEU A 3 2.28 -2.07 12.77
N ILE A 4 1.19 -2.36 13.49
CA ILE A 4 1.12 -3.38 14.55
C ILE A 4 1.03 -4.80 13.94
N ASN A 5 0.80 -4.94 12.63
CA ASN A 5 0.83 -6.24 11.99
C ASN A 5 2.29 -6.78 12.01
N PRO A 6 2.57 -7.86 12.75
CA PRO A 6 3.94 -8.36 12.92
C PRO A 6 4.57 -8.78 11.59
N LYS A 7 3.77 -9.21 10.61
CA LYS A 7 4.25 -9.54 9.26
C LYS A 7 4.80 -8.31 8.54
N VAL A 8 4.10 -7.18 8.66
CA VAL A 8 4.51 -5.90 8.04
C VAL A 8 5.75 -5.37 8.72
N LEU A 9 5.79 -5.41 10.06
CA LEU A 9 6.93 -4.97 10.85
C LEU A 9 8.18 -5.82 10.58
N LEU A 10 8.05 -7.14 10.48
CA LEU A 10 9.16 -8.05 10.13
C LEU A 10 9.72 -7.77 8.74
N PHE A 11 8.86 -7.49 7.76
CA PHE A 11 9.31 -7.07 6.43
C PHE A 11 10.16 -5.79 6.52
N PHE A 12 9.69 -4.78 7.23
CA PHE A 12 10.48 -3.55 7.40
C PHE A 12 11.80 -3.81 8.12
N LEU A 13 11.82 -4.54 9.24
CA LEU A 13 13.05 -4.83 9.97
C LEU A 13 14.07 -5.66 9.18
N ALA A 14 13.62 -6.63 8.38
CA ALA A 14 14.51 -7.47 7.58
C ALA A 14 15.09 -6.73 6.38
N TYR A 15 14.33 -5.82 5.76
CA TYR A 15 14.76 -5.08 4.58
C TYR A 15 15.44 -3.74 4.90
N PHE A 16 15.13 -3.09 6.03
CA PHE A 16 15.72 -1.79 6.40
C PHE A 16 17.26 -1.75 6.41
N PRO A 17 17.95 -2.75 7.00
CA PRO A 17 19.41 -2.76 7.05
C PRO A 17 20.05 -2.70 5.67
N ASN A 18 19.39 -3.29 4.65
CA ASN A 18 19.89 -3.29 3.27
C ASN A 18 19.75 -1.92 2.57
N PHE A 19 19.04 -0.96 3.16
CA PHE A 19 18.89 0.40 2.64
C PHE A 19 19.84 1.41 3.30
N LEU A 20 20.68 0.99 4.26
CA LEU A 20 21.76 1.82 4.78
C LEU A 20 22.75 2.13 3.65
N PHE A 21 23.12 3.40 3.51
CA PHE A 21 23.78 3.93 2.31
C PHE A 21 25.16 4.52 2.58
N SER A 22 25.58 4.59 3.83
CA SER A 22 26.87 5.15 4.23
C SER A 22 27.43 4.40 5.44
N ASP A 23 28.74 4.17 5.45
CA ASP A 23 29.44 3.60 6.60
C ASP A 23 29.95 4.68 7.58
N LEU A 24 29.87 5.96 7.18
CA LEU A 24 30.39 7.10 7.95
C LEU A 24 29.31 7.81 8.77
N ILE A 25 28.04 7.68 8.37
CA ILE A 25 26.90 8.32 9.02
C ILE A 25 26.30 7.37 10.05
N ASP A 26 25.96 7.87 11.24
CA ASP A 26 25.30 7.06 12.27
C ASP A 26 24.03 6.38 11.75
N ILE A 27 23.92 5.08 12.07
CA ILE A 27 22.80 4.22 11.65
C ILE A 27 21.46 4.83 12.07
N SER A 28 21.37 5.37 13.30
CA SER A 28 20.16 6.01 13.82
C SER A 28 19.70 7.20 12.96
N LEU A 29 20.63 8.00 12.45
CA LEU A 29 20.36 9.17 11.63
C LEU A 29 19.92 8.75 10.22
N GLN A 30 20.56 7.72 9.65
CA GLN A 30 20.11 7.14 8.37
C GLN A 30 18.70 6.56 8.46
N PHE A 31 18.37 5.85 9.55
CA PHE A 31 17.02 5.36 9.80
C PHE A 31 15.99 6.48 9.85
N LEU A 32 16.33 7.60 10.51
CA LEU A 32 15.45 8.77 10.59
C LEU A 32 15.22 9.40 9.22
N ILE A 33 16.27 9.57 8.41
CA ILE A 33 16.18 10.10 7.04
C ILE A 33 15.30 9.19 6.17
N LEU A 34 15.59 7.89 6.14
CA LEU A 34 14.86 6.91 5.35
C LEU A 34 13.38 6.81 5.79
N GLY A 35 13.12 6.86 7.10
CA GLY A 35 11.78 6.89 7.65
C GLY A 35 10.99 8.13 7.22
N CYS A 36 11.59 9.31 7.26
CA CYS A 36 10.97 10.54 6.77
C CYS A 36 10.64 10.47 5.27
N ILE A 37 11.58 9.97 4.45
CA ILE A 37 11.36 9.78 3.00
C ILE A 37 10.19 8.82 2.76
N PHE A 38 10.15 7.70 3.48
CA PHE A 38 9.07 6.72 3.38
C PHE A 38 7.70 7.32 3.75
N ILE A 39 7.61 8.09 4.83
CA ILE A 39 6.35 8.73 5.25
C ILE A 39 5.87 9.73 4.19
N ILE A 40 6.76 10.57 3.66
CA ILE A 40 6.41 11.55 2.62
C ILE A 40 5.92 10.84 1.36
N GLN A 41 6.64 9.80 0.92
CA GLN A 41 6.29 9.01 -0.25
C GLN A 41 4.92 8.33 -0.07
N ALA A 42 4.68 7.70 1.08
CA ALA A 42 3.40 7.06 1.38
C ALA A 42 2.25 8.07 1.40
N LEU A 43 2.44 9.24 2.01
CA LEU A 43 1.44 10.32 2.02
C LEU A 43 1.10 10.78 0.60
N LEU A 44 2.10 11.04 -0.24
CA LEU A 44 1.89 11.45 -1.63
C LEU A 44 1.07 10.41 -2.40
N VAL A 45 1.44 9.13 -2.29
CA VAL A 45 0.73 8.03 -2.94
C VAL A 45 -0.72 7.95 -2.46
N PHE A 46 -0.97 8.00 -1.15
CA PHE A 46 -2.32 7.92 -0.62
C PHE A 46 -3.18 9.13 -0.99
N ILE A 47 -2.60 10.34 -1.01
CA ILE A 47 -3.30 11.55 -1.47
C ILE A 47 -3.67 11.42 -2.95
N SER A 48 -2.72 11.01 -3.80
CA SER A 48 -2.98 10.81 -5.24
C SER A 48 -4.09 9.80 -5.49
N ILE A 49 -4.04 8.64 -4.81
CA ILE A 49 -5.07 7.60 -4.94
C ILE A 49 -6.42 8.11 -4.42
N SER A 50 -6.46 8.83 -3.30
CA SER A 50 -7.69 9.39 -2.73
C SER A 50 -8.37 10.37 -3.70
N LEU A 51 -7.58 11.29 -4.28
CA LEU A 51 -8.07 12.25 -5.27
C LEU A 51 -8.59 11.57 -6.55
N LEU A 52 -7.88 10.55 -7.04
CA LEU A 52 -8.29 9.77 -8.21
C LEU A 52 -9.55 8.96 -7.93
N SER A 53 -9.65 8.32 -6.75
CA SER A 53 -10.81 7.53 -6.33
C SER A 53 -12.08 8.37 -6.35
N ASN A 54 -12.03 9.60 -5.83
CA ASN A 54 -13.18 10.51 -5.83
C ASN A 54 -13.66 10.84 -7.26
N ARG A 55 -12.75 11.01 -8.21
CA ARG A 55 -13.10 11.25 -9.62
C ARG A 55 -13.65 9.99 -10.29
N LEU A 56 -13.05 8.84 -10.06
CA LEU A 56 -13.42 7.56 -10.67
C LEU A 56 -14.83 7.12 -10.26
N ILE A 57 -15.24 7.39 -9.03
CA ILE A 57 -16.56 7.05 -8.51
C ILE A 57 -17.70 7.65 -9.36
N HIS A 58 -17.56 8.89 -9.83
CA HIS A 58 -18.58 9.51 -10.69
C HIS A 58 -18.74 8.79 -12.04
N TYR A 59 -17.64 8.28 -12.62
CA TYR A 59 -17.69 7.51 -13.86
C TYR A 59 -18.22 6.09 -13.67
N VAL A 60 -17.96 5.49 -12.50
CA VAL A 60 -18.35 4.09 -12.22
C VAL A 60 -19.81 3.96 -11.77
N ILE A 61 -20.34 4.93 -11.00
CA ILE A 61 -21.69 4.84 -10.42
C ILE A 61 -22.79 4.84 -11.50
N ASN A 62 -22.56 5.44 -12.67
CA ASN A 62 -23.58 5.53 -13.72
C ASN A 62 -23.59 4.34 -14.71
N ILE A 63 -22.73 3.34 -14.52
CA ILE A 63 -22.67 2.15 -15.38
C ILE A 63 -23.68 1.12 -14.89
N LYS A 64 -24.93 1.23 -15.35
CA LYS A 64 -26.00 0.25 -15.10
C LYS A 64 -25.85 -0.99 -15.98
N ASN A 65 -24.67 -1.60 -16.00
CA ASN A 65 -24.38 -2.74 -16.88
C ASN A 65 -24.34 -4.06 -16.07
N ARG A 66 -25.21 -5.02 -16.39
CA ARG A 66 -25.32 -6.31 -15.67
C ARG A 66 -23.99 -7.07 -15.60
N SER A 67 -23.11 -6.89 -16.59
CA SER A 67 -21.78 -7.51 -16.65
C SER A 67 -20.88 -7.14 -15.44
N PHE A 68 -20.97 -5.90 -14.94
CA PHE A 68 -20.18 -5.46 -13.78
C PHE A 68 -20.54 -6.20 -12.48
N LYS A 69 -21.77 -6.74 -12.38
CA LYS A 69 -22.17 -7.55 -11.22
C LYS A 69 -21.43 -8.88 -11.18
N TYR A 70 -21.32 -9.57 -12.31
CA TYR A 70 -20.60 -10.83 -12.42
C TYR A 70 -19.09 -10.63 -12.27
N PHE A 71 -18.55 -9.53 -12.78
CA PHE A 71 -17.14 -9.17 -12.59
C PHE A 71 -16.79 -8.95 -11.10
N LYS A 72 -17.60 -8.19 -10.37
CA LYS A 72 -17.43 -8.01 -8.91
C LYS A 72 -17.49 -9.35 -8.18
N PHE A 73 -18.47 -10.20 -8.52
CA PHE A 73 -18.59 -11.53 -7.91
C PHE A 73 -17.35 -12.40 -8.15
N SER A 74 -16.83 -12.43 -9.38
CA SER A 74 -15.62 -13.18 -9.73
C SER A 74 -14.42 -12.73 -8.89
N ILE A 75 -14.25 -11.42 -8.67
CA ILE A 75 -13.16 -10.90 -7.85
C ILE A 75 -13.27 -11.40 -6.40
N TYR A 76 -14.47 -11.37 -5.81
CA TYR A 76 -14.67 -11.86 -4.44
C TYR A 76 -14.41 -13.36 -4.30
N VAL A 77 -14.79 -14.16 -5.29
CA VAL A 77 -14.50 -15.60 -5.30
C VAL A 77 -12.99 -15.85 -5.33
N VAL A 78 -12.24 -15.13 -6.18
CA VAL A 78 -10.78 -15.23 -6.26
C VAL A 78 -10.12 -14.83 -4.94
N ILE A 79 -10.58 -13.74 -4.31
CA ILE A 79 -10.07 -13.29 -3.00
C ILE A 79 -10.35 -14.35 -1.92
N CYS A 80 -11.55 -14.95 -1.90
CA CYS A 80 -11.88 -16.04 -0.98
C CYS A 80 -10.92 -17.22 -1.12
N ILE A 81 -10.64 -17.64 -2.36
CA ILE A 81 -9.71 -18.75 -2.63
C ILE A 81 -8.29 -18.40 -2.16
N LEU A 82 -7.81 -17.18 -2.44
CA LEU A 82 -6.49 -16.70 -2.03
C LEU A 82 -6.30 -16.59 -0.51
N ILE A 83 -7.36 -16.36 0.26
CA ILE A 83 -7.29 -16.30 1.73
C ILE A 83 -7.26 -17.70 2.34
N LEU A 84 -7.87 -18.68 1.66
CA LEU A 84 -7.95 -20.07 2.12
C LEU A 84 -6.67 -20.88 1.80
N LEU A 85 -5.82 -20.34 0.93
CA LEU A 85 -4.50 -20.86 0.52
C LEU A 85 -3.37 -20.18 1.30
#